data_AF-A0A5R2N207-F1
#
_entry.id   AF-A0A5R2N207-F1
#
_cell.length_a   1.000
_cell.length_b   1.000
_cell.length_c   1.000
_cell.angle_alpha   90.00
_cell.angle_beta   90.00
_cell.angle_gamma   90.00
#
_symmetry.space_group_name_H-M   'P 1'
#
loop_
_entity.id
_entity.type
_entity.pdbx_description
1 polymer ?
#
loop_
_entity_poly.entity_id
_entity_poly.type
_entity_poly.pdbx_seq_one_letter_code
_entity_poly.pdbx_strand_id
1 'polypeptide(L)'
;VVDPYTVKFELTRPDATFLHVMAINFSHVVPKEEVEKYGADFGKHPVGTGAFKLAEWTLGQRIVFERNPDYWHKGLPHLDKITFEVGQEPIVALLRMQKGEIDLPLDGIPPAKFQEVMADPEQKARVVEGGKLHTGYVTMNTTMAPFDNVK
;
A
#
# COMPACT_ATOMS: atom_id res chain seq x y z
N VAL A 1 7.95 2.77 28.38
CA VAL A 1 8.32 1.34 28.26
C VAL A 1 8.26 0.76 29.67
N VAL A 2 7.57 -0.37 29.87
CA VAL A 2 7.48 -1.02 31.18
C VAL A 2 8.62 -2.03 31.34
N ASP A 3 8.86 -2.86 30.32
CA ASP A 3 9.97 -3.80 30.20
C ASP A 3 10.25 -4.11 28.70
N PRO A 4 11.25 -4.95 28.32
CA PRO A 4 11.60 -5.20 26.91
C PRO A 4 10.46 -5.72 26.01
N TYR A 5 9.42 -6.34 26.58
CA TYR A 5 8.29 -6.91 25.84
C TYR A 5 6.93 -6.32 26.26
N THR A 6 6.93 -5.33 27.16
CA THR A 6 5.71 -4.67 27.66
C THR A 6 5.73 -3.17 27.41
N VAL A 7 4.75 -2.70 26.65
CA VAL A 7 4.49 -1.27 26.40
C VAL A 7 3.13 -0.89 27.00
N LYS A 8 3.11 0.21 27.77
CA LYS A 8 1.88 0.82 28.30
C LYS A 8 1.60 2.12 27.55
N PHE A 9 0.38 2.26 27.06
CA PHE A 9 -0.15 3.50 26.49
C PHE A 9 -1.14 4.12 27.48
N GLU A 10 -0.96 5.41 27.80
CA GLU A 10 -1.90 6.19 28.60
C GLU A 10 -2.58 7.21 27.68
N LEU A 11 -3.89 7.05 27.46
CA LEU A 11 -4.66 7.93 26.60
C LEU A 11 -5.18 9.13 27.40
N THR A 12 -5.25 10.31 26.76
CA THR A 12 -5.78 11.52 27.40
C THR A 12 -7.29 11.48 27.63
N ARG A 13 -7.99 10.61 26.90
CA ARG A 13 -9.41 10.29 27.05
C ARG A 13 -9.67 8.84 26.59
N PRO A 14 -10.79 8.22 26.99
CA PRO A 14 -11.21 6.95 26.41
C PRO A 14 -11.36 7.05 24.89
N ASP A 15 -10.78 6.10 24.15
CA ASP A 15 -10.88 6.01 22.69
C ASP A 15 -11.04 4.55 22.26
N ALA A 16 -12.25 4.22 21.77
CA ALA A 16 -12.56 2.87 21.29
C ALA A 16 -11.86 2.51 19.98
N THR A 17 -11.34 3.51 19.24
CA THR A 17 -10.66 3.30 17.95
C THR A 17 -9.17 3.02 18.10
N PHE A 18 -8.61 3.11 19.31
CA PHE A 18 -7.17 3.01 19.56
C PHE A 18 -6.53 1.78 18.90
N LEU A 19 -7.14 0.60 19.02
CA LEU A 19 -6.60 -0.62 18.41
C LEU A 19 -6.64 -0.59 16.88
N HIS A 20 -7.62 0.08 16.27
CA HIS A 20 -7.66 0.28 14.83
C HIS A 20 -6.57 1.25 14.36
N VAL A 21 -6.31 2.32 15.13
CA VAL A 21 -5.20 3.23 14.86
C VAL A 21 -3.86 2.50 14.97
N MET A 22 -3.69 1.61 15.94
CA MET A 22 -2.46 0.81 16.04
C MET A 22 -2.27 -0.19 14.89
N ALA A 23 -3.32 -0.48 14.11
CA ALA A 23 -3.29 -1.43 12.99
C ALA A 23 -3.07 -0.76 11.62
N ILE A 24 -3.06 0.57 11.52
CA ILE A 24 -2.77 1.28 10.26
C ILE A 24 -1.28 1.59 10.12
N ASN A 25 -0.85 1.87 8.88
CA ASN A 25 0.55 1.99 8.51
C ASN A 25 1.33 3.10 9.24
N PHE A 26 0.64 4.10 9.79
CA PHE A 26 1.26 5.18 10.57
C PHE A 26 1.76 4.71 11.95
N SER A 27 1.30 3.57 12.42
CA SER A 27 1.70 2.98 13.71
C SER A 27 2.69 1.84 13.57
N HIS A 28 3.28 1.64 12.38
CA HIS A 28 4.35 0.68 12.19
C HIS A 28 5.57 1.00 13.08
N VAL A 29 6.12 -0.04 13.70
CA VAL A 29 7.33 0.06 14.51
C VAL A 29 8.55 0.12 13.59
N VAL A 30 9.39 1.12 13.81
CA VAL A 30 10.61 1.37 13.03
C VAL A 30 11.82 1.51 13.97
N PRO A 31 13.03 1.11 13.53
CA PRO A 31 14.24 1.25 14.34
C PRO A 31 14.62 2.73 14.50
N LYS A 32 14.74 3.17 15.75
CA LYS A 32 15.02 4.57 16.10
C LYS A 32 16.31 5.07 15.45
N GLU A 33 17.35 4.25 15.49
CA GLU A 33 18.68 4.54 14.97
C GLU A 33 18.69 4.84 13.47
N GLU A 34 17.92 4.10 12.66
CA GLU A 34 17.85 4.37 11.21
C GLU A 34 16.97 5.58 10.90
N VAL A 35 15.93 5.82 11.71
CA VAL A 35 15.12 7.04 11.60
C VAL A 35 15.96 8.27 11.92
N GLU A 36 16.78 8.23 12.98
CA GLU A 36 17.68 9.34 13.33
C GLU A 36 18.78 9.54 12.29
N LYS A 37 19.31 8.44 11.72
CA LYS A 37 20.35 8.46 10.68
C LYS A 37 19.88 9.08 9.37
N TYR A 38 18.68 8.74 8.90
CA TYR A 38 18.17 9.23 7.60
C TYR A 38 17.22 10.42 7.70
N GLY A 39 16.67 10.71 8.89
CA GLY A 39 15.75 11.81 9.12
C GLY A 39 14.58 11.81 8.13
N ALA A 40 14.39 12.93 7.43
CA ALA A 40 13.33 13.09 6.43
C ALA A 40 13.42 12.09 5.26
N ASP A 41 14.61 11.55 4.98
CA ASP A 41 14.84 10.57 3.91
C ASP A 41 14.65 9.11 4.37
N PHE A 42 14.26 8.85 5.62
CA PHE A 42 13.98 7.48 6.09
C PHE A 42 12.98 6.75 5.19
N GLY A 43 11.99 7.46 4.65
CA GLY A 43 11.03 6.89 3.71
C GLY A 43 11.65 6.31 2.44
N LYS A 44 12.83 6.80 2.02
CA LYS A 44 13.61 6.28 0.87
C LYS A 44 14.50 5.10 1.26
N HIS A 45 14.83 4.95 2.53
CA HIS A 45 15.63 3.85 3.09
C HIS A 45 14.87 3.11 4.20
N PRO A 46 13.66 2.59 3.92
CA PRO A 46 12.80 2.02 4.95
C PRO A 46 13.42 0.76 5.56
N VAL A 47 13.43 0.71 6.88
CA VAL A 47 13.81 -0.48 7.67
C VAL A 47 12.65 -0.85 8.58
N GLY A 48 12.31 -2.14 8.63
CA GLY A 48 11.21 -2.64 9.44
C GLY A 48 11.30 -4.14 9.69
N THR A 49 10.28 -4.69 10.34
CA THR A 49 10.21 -6.10 10.75
C THR A 49 9.33 -6.96 9.83
N GLY A 50 8.97 -6.42 8.65
CA GLY A 50 8.06 -7.04 7.69
C GLY A 50 8.66 -8.23 6.92
N ALA A 51 7.81 -8.87 6.12
CA ALA A 51 8.15 -10.06 5.34
C ALA A 51 9.14 -9.80 4.18
N PHE A 52 9.28 -8.54 3.76
CA PHE A 52 10.17 -8.14 2.69
C PHE A 52 11.03 -6.92 3.08
N LYS A 53 12.20 -6.82 2.47
CA LYS A 53 13.18 -5.73 2.61
C LYS A 53 13.25 -4.95 1.29
N LEU A 54 13.47 -3.64 1.34
CA LEU A 54 13.73 -2.86 0.12
C LEU A 54 15.12 -3.25 -0.43
N ALA A 55 15.14 -3.74 -1.68
CA ALA A 55 16.37 -4.11 -2.38
C ALA A 55 16.82 -3.01 -3.36
N GLU A 56 15.88 -2.42 -4.09
CA GLU A 56 16.16 -1.37 -5.07
C GLU A 56 14.99 -0.39 -5.16
N TRP A 57 15.29 0.90 -5.30
CA TRP A 57 14.31 1.90 -5.70
C TRP A 57 14.87 2.82 -6.79
N THR A 58 14.34 2.67 -8.00
CA THR A 58 14.54 3.61 -9.11
C THR A 58 13.31 4.52 -9.19
N LEU A 59 13.47 5.78 -8.75
CA LEU A 59 12.37 6.73 -8.60
C LEU A 59 11.58 6.90 -9.91
N GLY A 60 10.25 6.82 -9.81
CA GLY A 60 9.34 6.95 -10.96
C GLY A 60 9.32 5.76 -11.92
N GLN A 61 10.11 4.71 -11.67
CA GLN A 61 10.20 3.55 -12.57
C GLN A 61 9.94 2.23 -11.88
N ARG A 62 10.67 1.92 -10.79
CA ARG A 62 10.69 0.58 -10.22
C ARG A 62 11.00 0.58 -8.73
N ILE A 63 10.33 -0.31 -7.99
CA ILE A 63 10.65 -0.64 -6.59
C ILE A 63 10.76 -2.16 -6.49
N VAL A 64 11.89 -2.66 -5.98
CA VAL A 64 12.14 -4.09 -5.79
C VAL A 64 12.25 -4.38 -4.31
N PHE A 65 11.48 -5.36 -3.87
CA PHE A 65 11.53 -5.91 -2.52
C PHE A 65 12.00 -7.36 -2.57
N GLU A 66 12.91 -7.73 -1.67
CA GLU A 66 13.36 -9.11 -1.50
C GLU A 66 12.83 -9.71 -0.19
N ARG A 67 12.69 -11.03 -0.14
CA ARG A 67 12.29 -11.76 1.06
C ARG A 67 13.18 -11.36 2.24
N ASN A 68 12.56 -11.13 3.40
CA ASN A 68 13.29 -11.00 4.66
C ASN A 68 13.60 -12.38 5.26
N PRO A 69 14.86 -12.88 5.21
CA PRO A 69 15.22 -14.17 5.81
C PRO A 69 15.00 -14.22 7.33
N ASP A 70 14.99 -13.05 7.99
CA ASP A 70 14.85 -12.90 9.44
C ASP A 70 13.39 -12.67 9.86
N TYR A 71 12.44 -12.82 8.94
CA TYR A 71 11.03 -12.62 9.24
C TYR A 71 10.56 -13.57 10.35
N TRP A 72 9.88 -13.00 11.35
CA TRP A 72 9.53 -13.70 12.57
C TRP A 72 8.48 -14.80 12.33
N HIS A 73 7.60 -14.63 11.34
CA HIS A 73 6.58 -15.61 11.01
C HIS A 73 7.16 -16.73 10.15
N LYS A 74 7.46 -17.87 10.78
CA LYS A 74 8.02 -19.04 10.09
C LYS A 74 7.10 -19.54 8.97
N GLY A 75 7.70 -20.02 7.89
CA GLY A 75 7.00 -20.48 6.68
C GLY A 75 6.53 -19.38 5.73
N LEU A 76 6.71 -18.10 6.08
CA LEU A 76 6.35 -16.94 5.27
C LEU A 76 7.55 -16.02 5.02
N PRO A 77 7.51 -15.16 3.97
CA PRO A 77 6.53 -15.15 2.87
C PRO A 77 6.71 -16.37 1.94
N HIS A 78 5.83 -16.59 0.96
CA HIS A 78 6.05 -17.63 -0.06
C HIS A 78 6.89 -17.14 -1.24
N LEU A 79 6.84 -15.84 -1.53
CA LEU A 79 7.58 -15.22 -2.63
C LEU A 79 8.99 -14.83 -2.19
N ASP A 80 9.92 -14.92 -3.13
CA ASP A 80 11.31 -14.47 -2.91
C ASP A 80 11.50 -12.98 -3.22
N LYS A 81 10.68 -12.42 -4.10
CA LYS A 81 10.82 -11.06 -4.60
C LYS A 81 9.48 -10.50 -5.05
N ILE A 82 9.30 -9.20 -4.88
CA ILE A 82 8.19 -8.42 -5.44
C ILE A 82 8.78 -7.24 -6.20
N THR A 83 8.37 -7.06 -7.45
CA THR A 83 8.75 -5.91 -8.27
C THR A 83 7.51 -5.08 -8.56
N PHE A 84 7.54 -3.81 -8.16
CA PHE A 84 6.55 -2.81 -8.56
C PHE A 84 7.10 -2.00 -9.73
N GLU A 85 6.36 -1.96 -10.83
CA GLU A 85 6.63 -1.08 -11.96
C GLU A 85 5.71 0.14 -11.90
N VAL A 86 6.28 1.33 -11.97
CA VAL A 86 5.57 2.61 -11.80
C VAL A 86 5.37 3.27 -13.16
N GLY A 87 4.31 4.08 -13.28
CA GLY A 87 4.07 4.89 -14.47
C GLY A 87 3.61 4.11 -15.69
N GLN A 88 3.07 2.91 -15.50
CA GLN A 88 2.49 2.12 -16.57
C GLN A 88 1.12 2.68 -16.97
N GLU A 89 0.85 2.79 -18.26
CA GLU A 89 -0.49 3.12 -18.74
C GLU A 89 -1.43 1.92 -18.47
N PRO A 90 -2.64 2.12 -17.90
CA PRO A 90 -3.48 1.02 -17.42
C PRO A 90 -3.88 -0.02 -18.48
N ILE A 91 -4.15 0.38 -19.73
CA ILE A 91 -4.47 -0.56 -20.82
C ILE A 91 -3.22 -1.36 -21.19
N VAL A 92 -2.06 -0.71 -21.26
CA VAL A 92 -0.78 -1.40 -21.50
C VAL A 92 -0.49 -2.41 -20.39
N ALA A 93 -0.68 -2.04 -19.12
CA ALA A 93 -0.49 -2.94 -17.98
C ALA A 93 -1.41 -4.18 -18.07
N LEU A 94 -2.69 -3.99 -18.41
CA LEU A 94 -3.63 -5.10 -18.62
C LEU A 94 -3.17 -6.04 -19.74
N LEU A 95 -2.74 -5.50 -20.89
CA LEU A 95 -2.24 -6.29 -22.01
C LEU A 95 -0.97 -7.07 -21.65
N ARG A 96 -0.06 -6.46 -20.89
CA ARG A 96 1.16 -7.12 -20.39
C ARG A 96 0.81 -8.26 -19.43
N MET A 97 -0.20 -8.08 -18.57
CA MET A 97 -0.69 -9.15 -17.70
C MET A 97 -1.27 -10.31 -18.51
N GLN A 98 -2.10 -10.03 -19.52
CA GLN A 98 -2.67 -11.06 -20.39
C GLN A 98 -1.58 -11.84 -21.17
N LYS A 99 -0.45 -11.21 -21.46
CA LYS A 99 0.74 -11.85 -22.07
C LYS A 99 1.62 -12.60 -21.07
N GLY A 100 1.33 -12.52 -19.76
CA GLY A 100 2.14 -13.13 -18.71
C GLY A 100 3.45 -12.39 -18.41
N GLU A 101 3.56 -11.12 -18.82
CA GLU A 101 4.75 -10.29 -18.53
C GLU A 101 4.71 -9.67 -17.13
N ILE A 102 3.51 -9.48 -16.57
CA ILE A 102 3.29 -9.03 -15.19
C ILE A 102 2.19 -9.87 -14.54
N ASP A 103 2.22 -9.99 -13.22
CA ASP A 103 1.25 -10.81 -12.48
C ASP A 103 -0.05 -10.07 -12.14
N LEU A 104 0.03 -8.75 -11.85
CA LEU A 104 -1.09 -7.96 -11.35
C LEU A 104 -1.01 -6.49 -11.80
N PRO A 105 -2.01 -5.97 -12.53
CA PRO A 105 -2.17 -4.54 -12.77
C PRO A 105 -2.78 -3.87 -11.53
N LEU A 106 -2.02 -3.00 -10.87
CA LEU A 106 -2.41 -2.38 -9.59
C LEU A 106 -3.65 -1.47 -9.70
N ASP A 107 -3.84 -0.82 -10.85
CA ASP A 107 -5.01 0.05 -11.11
C ASP A 107 -6.30 -0.74 -11.39
N GLY A 108 -6.21 -2.07 -11.47
CA GLY A 108 -7.34 -2.95 -11.80
C GLY A 108 -7.70 -2.92 -13.28
N ILE A 109 -8.97 -3.21 -13.58
CA ILE A 109 -9.47 -3.26 -14.96
C ILE A 109 -9.82 -1.84 -15.41
N PRO A 110 -9.22 -1.32 -16.50
CA PRO A 110 -9.61 -0.03 -17.06
C PRO A 110 -11.10 -0.03 -17.43
N PRO A 111 -11.88 1.03 -17.10
CA PRO A 111 -13.33 1.04 -17.36
C PRO A 111 -13.71 0.72 -18.81
N ALA A 112 -12.94 1.23 -19.78
CA ALA A 112 -13.15 0.98 -21.21
C ALA A 112 -12.97 -0.50 -21.61
N LYS A 113 -12.25 -1.28 -20.81
CA LYS A 113 -11.97 -2.71 -21.04
C LYS A 113 -12.81 -3.64 -20.19
N PHE A 114 -13.61 -3.11 -19.25
CA PHE A 114 -14.37 -3.91 -18.30
C PHE A 114 -15.30 -4.92 -18.98
N GLN A 115 -16.10 -4.49 -19.95
CA GLN A 115 -17.04 -5.39 -20.63
C GLN A 115 -16.30 -6.50 -21.41
N GLU A 116 -15.18 -6.17 -22.04
CA GLU A 116 -14.34 -7.12 -22.79
C GLU A 116 -13.74 -8.19 -21.85
N VAL A 117 -13.14 -7.75 -20.74
CA VAL A 117 -12.54 -8.65 -19.73
C VAL A 117 -13.60 -9.57 -19.11
N MET A 118 -14.79 -9.06 -18.82
CA MET A 118 -15.85 -9.84 -18.18
C MET A 118 -16.60 -10.76 -19.16
N ALA A 119 -16.51 -10.51 -20.47
CA ALA A 119 -17.09 -11.37 -21.50
C ALA A 119 -16.21 -12.60 -21.80
N ASP A 120 -14.91 -12.52 -21.54
CA ASP A 120 -13.96 -13.62 -21.66
C ASP A 120 -13.98 -14.50 -20.40
N PRO A 121 -14.38 -15.79 -20.48
CA PRO A 121 -14.45 -16.68 -19.32
C PRO A 121 -13.12 -16.90 -18.61
N GLU A 122 -12.01 -16.93 -19.34
CA GLU A 122 -10.67 -17.15 -18.75
C GLU A 122 -10.24 -15.92 -17.96
N GLN A 123 -10.46 -14.73 -18.52
CA GLN A 123 -10.10 -13.49 -17.83
C GLN A 123 -11.02 -13.23 -16.65
N LYS A 124 -12.33 -13.41 -16.82
CA LYS A 124 -13.31 -13.29 -15.74
C LYS A 124 -12.96 -14.17 -14.55
N ALA A 125 -12.47 -15.39 -14.78
CA ALA A 125 -12.05 -16.30 -13.71
C ALA A 125 -10.87 -15.77 -12.87
N ARG A 126 -10.09 -14.81 -13.40
CA ARG A 126 -8.98 -14.15 -12.70
C ARG A 126 -9.40 -12.85 -12.00
N VAL A 127 -10.63 -12.39 -12.20
CA VAL A 127 -11.13 -11.14 -11.60
C VAL A 127 -11.53 -11.38 -10.15
N VAL A 128 -10.97 -10.57 -9.25
CA VAL A 128 -11.36 -10.53 -7.84
C VAL A 128 -12.12 -9.24 -7.58
N GLU A 129 -13.39 -9.37 -7.20
CA GLU A 129 -14.25 -8.26 -6.80
C GLU A 129 -14.39 -8.21 -5.28
N GLY A 130 -14.34 -7.00 -4.71
CA GLY A 130 -14.50 -6.79 -3.28
C GLY A 130 -14.86 -5.35 -2.96
N GLY A 131 -15.66 -5.17 -1.90
CA GLY A 131 -16.01 -3.84 -1.41
C GLY A 131 -14.76 -3.08 -0.93
N LYS A 132 -14.66 -1.81 -1.31
CA LYS A 132 -13.56 -0.92 -0.90
C LYS A 132 -14.07 0.07 0.14
N LEU A 133 -13.28 0.33 1.17
CA LEU A 133 -13.48 1.44 2.11
C LEU A 133 -13.08 2.76 1.44
N HIS A 134 -13.83 3.16 0.41
CA HIS A 134 -13.57 4.34 -0.40
C HIS A 134 -14.89 5.06 -0.69
N THR A 135 -14.88 6.39 -0.54
CA THR A 135 -16.00 7.26 -0.92
C THR A 135 -15.49 8.26 -1.94
N GLY A 136 -16.06 8.24 -3.15
CA GLY A 136 -15.82 9.25 -4.16
C GLY A 136 -16.75 10.45 -3.94
N TYR A 137 -16.20 11.66 -3.88
CA TYR A 137 -16.95 12.90 -3.68
C TYR A 137 -16.23 14.08 -4.33
N VAL A 138 -16.98 15.15 -4.59
CA VAL A 138 -16.42 16.45 -5.00
C VAL A 138 -16.31 17.33 -3.76
N THR A 139 -15.13 17.89 -3.52
CA THR A 139 -14.91 18.87 -2.46
C THR A 139 -15.07 20.29 -2.98
N MET A 140 -15.71 21.14 -2.18
CA MET A 140 -15.73 22.58 -2.40
C MET A 140 -14.82 23.24 -1.37
N ASN A 141 -14.05 24.25 -1.80
CA ASN A 141 -13.28 25.05 -0.87
C ASN A 141 -14.22 26.04 -0.17
N THR A 142 -14.72 25.67 1.01
CA THR A 142 -15.72 26.46 1.76
C THR A 142 -15.17 27.76 2.33
N THR A 143 -13.92 28.14 2.04
CA THR A 143 -13.34 29.44 2.38
C THR A 143 -13.03 30.30 1.15
N MET A 144 -13.46 29.88 -0.04
CA MET A 144 -13.21 30.58 -1.30
C MET A 144 -14.53 30.91 -2.00
N ALA A 145 -14.70 32.16 -2.42
CA ALA A 145 -15.88 32.56 -3.17
C ALA A 145 -16.05 31.77 -4.49
N PRO A 146 -17.28 31.38 -4.88
CA PRO A 146 -18.56 31.62 -4.18
C PRO A 146 -18.92 30.56 -3.13
N PHE A 147 -18.05 29.58 -2.88
CA PHE A 147 -18.32 28.43 -2.01
C PHE A 147 -18.22 28.72 -0.51
N ASP A 148 -17.80 29.93 -0.14
CA ASP A 148 -17.86 30.47 1.22
C ASP A 148 -19.28 30.87 1.63
N ASN A 149 -20.22 30.95 0.69
CA ASN A 149 -21.64 31.12 0.95
C ASN A 149 -22.39 29.79 0.78
N VAL A 150 -23.03 29.34 1.86
CA VAL A 150 -23.81 28.08 1.89
C VAL A 150 -25.17 28.20 1.18
N LYS A 151 -25.63 29.43 0.88
CA LYS A 151 -26.90 29.71 0.20
C LYS A 151 -26.70 29.96 -1.29
#